data_AF-A0AA49Q4Q2-F1
#
_entry.id   AF-A0AA49Q4Q2-F1
#
_cell.length_a   1.000
_cell.length_b   1.000
_cell.length_c   1.000
_cell.angle_alpha   90.00
_cell.angle_beta   90.00
_cell.angle_gamma   90.00
#
_symmetry.space_group_name_H-M   'P 1'
#
loop_
_entity.id
_entity.type
_entity.pdbx_description
1 polymer ?
#
loop_
_entity_poly.entity_id
_entity_poly.type
_entity_poly.pdbx_seq_one_letter_code
_entity_poly.pdbx_strand_id
1 'polypeptide(L)'
;MTIGWADAPLKRFVDDARLELAVLMHTSGQVLAQVGFQRSIDVQTACALSAAINASAEHLGGMVDGKPFTGLHYAGKARQIYLGQVPTKDGRLLVLAVFDSESSLGIVQLYLKEFYANVAAAVPVAEDLSPALAENFEADLNRNLAQLFGRG
;
A
#
# COMPACT_ATOMS: atom_id res chain seq x y z
N MET A 1 -6.92 -11.09 20.68
CA MET A 1 -6.38 -10.56 19.42
C MET A 1 -7.57 -10.30 18.51
N THR A 2 -7.93 -9.04 18.31
CA THR A 2 -8.93 -8.70 17.29
C THR A 2 -8.23 -8.95 15.95
N ILE A 3 -8.57 -10.05 15.29
CA ILE A 3 -8.11 -10.31 13.92
C ILE A 3 -8.67 -9.16 13.08
N GLY A 4 -7.79 -8.38 12.44
CA GLY A 4 -8.21 -7.29 11.59
C GLY A 4 -8.96 -7.85 10.39
N TRP A 5 -10.06 -7.22 9.97
CA TRP A 5 -10.83 -7.64 8.80
C TRP A 5 -9.97 -7.79 7.52
N ALA A 6 -8.86 -7.04 7.46
CA ALA A 6 -7.91 -7.02 6.35
C ALA A 6 -6.86 -8.14 6.38
N ASP A 7 -6.67 -8.82 7.51
CA ASP A 7 -5.57 -9.80 7.67
C ASP A 7 -5.74 -11.01 6.74
N ALA A 8 -6.94 -11.58 6.67
CA ALA A 8 -7.20 -12.76 5.86
C ALA A 8 -7.11 -12.48 4.33
N PRO A 9 -7.73 -11.41 3.78
CA PRO A 9 -7.52 -11.03 2.38
C PRO A 9 -6.06 -10.79 2.03
N LEU A 10 -5.32 -10.07 2.89
CA LEU A 10 -3.92 -9.74 2.64
C LEU A 10 -3.01 -10.96 2.70
N LYS A 11 -3.24 -11.86 3.67
CA LYS A 11 -2.49 -13.12 3.76
C LYS A 11 -2.69 -13.97 2.51
N ARG A 12 -3.92 -14.11 2.05
CA ARG A 12 -4.22 -14.85 0.82
C ARG A 12 -3.50 -14.25 -0.38
N PHE A 13 -3.50 -12.92 -0.52
CA PHE A 13 -2.77 -12.25 -1.60
C PHE A 13 -1.25 -12.53 -1.54
N VAL A 14 -0.65 -12.52 -0.35
CA VAL A 14 0.77 -12.87 -0.17
C VAL A 14 1.06 -14.31 -0.59
N ASP A 15 0.23 -15.25 -0.16
CA ASP A 15 0.42 -16.67 -0.46
C ASP A 15 0.23 -16.93 -1.97
N ASP A 16 -0.86 -16.45 -2.55
CA ASP A 16 -1.24 -16.70 -3.95
C ASP A 16 -0.27 -16.00 -4.92
N ALA A 17 0.11 -14.76 -4.64
CA ALA A 17 1.03 -13.99 -5.48
C ALA A 17 2.51 -14.19 -5.15
N ARG A 18 2.85 -15.09 -4.20
CA ARG A 18 4.23 -15.38 -3.75
C ARG A 18 5.02 -14.13 -3.37
N LEU A 19 4.42 -13.29 -2.52
CA LEU A 19 5.04 -12.05 -2.06
C LEU A 19 5.97 -12.32 -0.87
N GLU A 20 7.04 -11.55 -0.74
CA GLU A 20 7.86 -11.54 0.49
C GLU A 20 7.23 -10.67 1.59
N LEU A 21 6.51 -9.62 1.19
CA LEU A 21 5.83 -8.66 2.07
C LEU A 21 4.65 -8.04 1.34
N ALA A 22 3.53 -7.88 2.04
CA ALA A 22 2.48 -6.96 1.65
C ALA A 22 1.97 -6.13 2.84
N VAL A 23 1.60 -4.89 2.57
CA VAL A 23 0.98 -3.98 3.54
C VAL A 23 -0.26 -3.37 2.91
N LEU A 24 -1.40 -3.47 3.58
CA LEU A 24 -2.62 -2.73 3.25
C LEU A 24 -2.69 -1.53 4.17
N MET A 25 -2.91 -0.34 3.61
CA MET A 25 -2.89 0.92 4.34
C MET A 25 -3.95 1.88 3.82
N HIS A 26 -4.32 2.86 4.64
CA HIS A 26 -5.11 4.00 4.19
C HIS A 26 -4.29 4.89 3.24
N THR A 27 -4.93 5.77 2.48
CA THR A 27 -4.23 6.78 1.66
C THR A 27 -3.38 7.74 2.47
N SER A 28 -3.63 7.85 3.78
CA SER A 28 -2.78 8.56 4.73
C SER A 28 -1.58 7.73 5.20
N GLY A 29 -1.29 6.56 4.64
CA GLY A 29 -0.16 5.71 5.08
C GLY A 29 -0.38 4.98 6.42
N GLN A 30 -1.54 5.14 7.07
CA GLN A 30 -1.88 4.36 8.25
C GLN A 30 -2.05 2.87 7.89
N VAL A 31 -1.28 1.99 8.55
CA VAL A 31 -1.33 0.54 8.34
C VAL A 31 -2.65 -0.05 8.83
N LEU A 32 -3.30 -0.85 7.99
CA LEU A 32 -4.48 -1.65 8.34
C LEU A 32 -4.13 -3.12 8.59
N ALA A 33 -3.26 -3.68 7.75
CA ALA A 33 -2.75 -5.04 7.88
C ALA A 33 -1.36 -5.16 7.23
N GLN A 34 -0.57 -6.11 7.74
CA GLN A 34 0.75 -6.44 7.21
C GLN A 34 0.94 -7.95 7.24
N VAL A 35 1.52 -8.51 6.18
CA VAL A 35 1.94 -9.91 6.12
C VAL A 35 3.33 -9.98 5.50
N GLY A 36 4.26 -10.71 6.12
CA GLY A 36 5.62 -10.90 5.61
C GLY A 36 6.70 -10.18 6.44
N PHE A 37 7.88 -9.99 5.83
CA PHE A 37 9.15 -9.75 6.52
C PHE A 37 9.15 -8.60 7.55
N GLN A 38 9.51 -8.90 8.81
CA GLN A 38 9.58 -7.92 9.93
C GLN A 38 10.99 -7.43 10.29
N ARG A 39 12.07 -8.00 9.71
CA ARG A 39 13.44 -7.84 10.28
C ARG A 39 14.33 -6.77 9.63
N SER A 40 13.95 -6.14 8.52
CA SER A 40 14.85 -5.21 7.81
C SER A 40 14.18 -3.98 7.17
N ILE A 41 12.85 -3.86 7.24
CA ILE A 41 12.12 -2.75 6.65
C ILE A 41 11.38 -2.02 7.77
N ASP A 42 11.60 -0.71 7.87
CA ASP A 42 10.74 0.17 8.65
C ASP A 42 9.42 0.34 7.88
N VAL A 43 8.40 -0.39 8.34
CA VAL A 43 7.08 -0.44 7.72
C VAL A 43 6.40 0.92 7.77
N GLN A 44 6.56 1.69 8.84
CA GLN A 44 5.93 3.01 8.97
C GLN A 44 6.50 3.96 7.91
N THR A 45 7.83 4.01 7.79
CA THR A 45 8.51 4.76 6.74
C THR A 45 8.06 4.30 5.35
N ALA A 46 7.99 2.98 5.10
CA ALA A 46 7.56 2.45 3.81
C ALA A 46 6.11 2.85 3.45
N CYS A 47 5.20 2.86 4.43
CA CYS A 47 3.81 3.28 4.21
C CYS A 47 3.68 4.77 3.96
N ALA A 48 4.44 5.59 4.71
CA ALA A 48 4.48 7.03 4.51
C ALA A 48 4.98 7.41 3.11
N LEU A 49 6.05 6.75 2.65
CA LEU A 49 6.55 6.90 1.28
C LEU A 49 5.53 6.42 0.23
N SER A 50 4.87 5.29 0.49
CA SER A 50 3.85 4.74 -0.42
C SER A 50 2.67 5.71 -0.59
N ALA A 51 2.22 6.35 0.48
CA ALA A 51 1.19 7.38 0.45
C ALA A 51 1.63 8.61 -0.38
N ALA A 52 2.84 9.11 -0.15
CA ALA A 52 3.40 10.25 -0.89
C ALA A 52 3.57 9.93 -2.39
N ILE A 53 4.03 8.72 -2.72
CA ILE A 53 4.15 8.23 -4.09
C ILE A 53 2.77 8.16 -4.74
N ASN A 54 1.75 7.64 -4.06
CA ASN A 54 0.39 7.59 -4.58
C ASN A 54 -0.15 8.99 -4.91
N ALA A 55 -0.04 9.94 -3.98
CA ALA A 55 -0.50 11.31 -4.20
C ALA A 55 0.18 11.96 -5.41
N SER A 56 1.49 11.74 -5.56
CA SER A 56 2.27 12.27 -6.69
C SER A 56 1.91 11.59 -8.02
N ALA A 57 1.70 10.26 -8.00
CA ALA A 57 1.35 9.47 -9.18
C ALA A 57 -0.03 9.85 -9.74
N GLU A 58 -0.99 10.15 -8.87
CA GLU A 58 -2.31 10.64 -9.28
C GLU A 58 -2.21 11.95 -10.06
N HIS A 59 -1.45 12.92 -9.54
CA HIS A 59 -1.24 14.19 -10.21
C HIS A 59 -0.50 14.01 -11.55
N LEU A 60 0.55 13.17 -11.56
CA LEU A 60 1.31 12.88 -12.76
C LEU A 60 0.46 12.25 -13.85
N GLY A 61 -0.35 11.23 -13.52
CA GLY A 61 -1.27 10.63 -14.48
C GLY A 61 -2.28 11.64 -15.03
N GLY A 62 -2.81 12.52 -14.16
CA GLY A 62 -3.67 13.62 -14.58
C GLY A 62 -3.02 14.52 -15.63
N MET A 63 -1.73 14.84 -15.49
CA MET A 63 -0.99 15.65 -16.47
C MET A 63 -0.67 14.90 -17.76
N VAL A 64 -0.32 13.62 -17.67
CA VAL A 64 0.18 12.84 -18.83
C VAL A 64 -0.98 12.25 -19.65
N ASP A 65 -1.96 11.65 -18.99
CA ASP A 65 -3.04 10.86 -19.62
C ASP A 65 -4.45 11.43 -19.36
N GLY A 66 -4.56 12.54 -18.61
CA GLY A 66 -5.86 13.08 -18.19
C GLY A 66 -6.58 12.22 -17.14
N LYS A 67 -5.91 11.21 -16.58
CA LYS A 67 -6.45 10.25 -15.61
C LYS A 67 -5.37 9.81 -14.61
N PRO A 68 -5.70 9.58 -13.33
CA PRO A 68 -4.70 9.22 -12.34
C PRO A 68 -4.03 7.88 -12.66
N PHE A 69 -2.73 7.77 -12.40
CA PHE A 69 -2.08 6.47 -12.30
C PHE A 69 -2.50 5.81 -10.99
N THR A 70 -3.02 4.59 -11.08
CA THR A 70 -3.54 3.83 -9.94
C THR A 70 -2.63 2.70 -9.50
N GLY A 71 -1.52 2.49 -10.20
CA GLY A 71 -0.50 1.52 -9.84
C GLY A 71 0.86 1.87 -10.41
N LEU A 72 1.90 1.60 -9.63
CA LEU A 72 3.30 1.81 -9.98
C LEU A 72 4.10 0.54 -9.70
N HIS A 73 5.06 0.27 -10.58
CA HIS A 73 5.99 -0.84 -10.41
C HIS A 73 7.42 -0.32 -10.46
N TYR A 74 8.22 -0.73 -9.48
CA TYR A 74 9.65 -0.46 -9.43
C TYR A 74 10.40 -1.78 -9.55
N ALA A 75 11.16 -1.93 -10.64
CA ALA A 75 12.00 -3.09 -10.88
C ALA A 75 13.38 -2.88 -10.25
N GLY A 76 13.66 -3.58 -9.15
CA GLY A 76 15.00 -3.69 -8.59
C GLY A 76 15.72 -4.96 -9.07
N LYS A 77 17.00 -5.10 -8.72
CA LYS A 77 17.83 -6.25 -9.13
C LYS A 77 17.43 -7.57 -8.45
N ALA A 78 17.08 -7.51 -7.17
CA ALA A 78 16.71 -8.69 -6.37
C ALA A 78 15.23 -8.65 -5.97
N ARG A 79 14.74 -7.47 -5.62
CA ARG A 79 13.35 -7.25 -5.21
C ARG A 79 12.69 -6.24 -6.13
N GLN A 80 11.40 -6.44 -6.29
CA GLN A 80 10.50 -5.57 -7.03
C GLN A 80 9.43 -5.05 -6.08
N ILE A 81 8.92 -3.85 -6.37
CA ILE A 81 7.86 -3.23 -5.59
C ILE A 81 6.69 -2.95 -6.51
N TYR A 82 5.49 -3.34 -6.10
CA TYR A 82 4.25 -2.85 -6.66
C TYR A 82 3.52 -2.01 -5.62
N LEU A 83 3.13 -0.80 -6.01
CA LEU A 83 2.25 0.08 -5.26
C LEU A 83 0.95 0.22 -6.04
N GLY A 84 -0.20 0.03 -5.39
CA GLY A 84 -1.48 0.11 -6.08
C GLY A 84 -2.62 0.61 -5.21
N GLN A 85 -3.62 1.19 -5.86
CA GLN A 85 -4.88 1.56 -5.23
C GLN A 85 -5.82 0.35 -5.18
N VAL A 86 -6.38 0.11 -4.00
CA VAL A 86 -7.35 -0.96 -3.73
C VAL A 86 -8.73 -0.30 -3.57
N PRO A 87 -9.65 -0.45 -4.54
CA PRO A 87 -10.98 0.14 -4.45
C PRO A 87 -11.78 -0.45 -3.28
N THR A 88 -12.57 0.39 -2.62
CA THR A 88 -13.53 0.00 -1.57
C THR A 88 -14.87 0.72 -1.82
N LYS A 89 -15.91 0.42 -1.05
CA LYS A 89 -17.23 1.06 -1.21
C LYS A 89 -17.18 2.56 -0.94
N ASP A 90 -16.41 2.98 0.06
CA ASP A 90 -16.38 4.36 0.58
C ASP A 90 -15.11 5.12 0.18
N GLY A 91 -14.34 4.59 -0.78
CA GLY A 91 -13.11 5.22 -1.25
C GLY A 91 -12.08 4.21 -1.71
N ARG A 92 -10.82 4.43 -1.34
CA ARG A 92 -9.71 3.57 -1.74
C ARG A 92 -8.69 3.43 -0.62
N LEU A 93 -8.07 2.26 -0.59
CA LEU A 93 -6.89 1.94 0.21
C LEU A 93 -5.68 1.86 -0.71
N LEU A 94 -4.49 1.70 -0.13
CA LEU A 94 -3.26 1.46 -0.85
C LEU A 94 -2.69 0.09 -0.45
N VAL A 95 -2.08 -0.60 -1.41
CA VAL A 95 -1.28 -1.80 -1.16
C VAL A 95 0.16 -1.57 -1.58
N LEU A 96 1.08 -1.91 -0.68
CA LEU A 96 2.50 -2.09 -0.97
C LEU A 96 2.76 -3.59 -1.04
N ALA A 97 3.30 -4.07 -2.16
CA ALA A 97 3.70 -5.46 -2.36
C ALA A 97 5.19 -5.52 -2.75
N VAL A 98 5.95 -6.37 -2.06
CA VAL A 98 7.37 -6.64 -2.35
C VAL A 98 7.52 -8.10 -2.71
N PHE A 99 8.22 -8.37 -3.80
CA PHE A 99 8.41 -9.73 -4.32
C PHE A 99 9.76 -9.87 -5.02
N ASP A 100 10.28 -11.08 -5.05
CA ASP A 100 11.55 -11.44 -5.70
C ASP A 100 11.28 -12.25 -6.98
N SER A 101 12.25 -13.08 -7.40
CA SER A 101 12.15 -13.94 -8.57
C SER A 101 11.13 -15.08 -8.45
N GLU A 102 10.60 -15.38 -7.27
CA GLU A 102 9.53 -16.36 -7.09
C GLU A 102 8.17 -15.84 -7.59
N SER A 103 8.08 -14.54 -7.90
CA SER A 103 6.90 -13.90 -8.50
C SER A 103 7.28 -12.99 -9.67
N SER A 104 6.27 -12.35 -10.27
CA SER A 104 6.43 -11.38 -11.35
C SER A 104 5.31 -10.36 -11.31
N LEU A 105 5.51 -9.20 -11.95
CA LEU A 105 4.46 -8.18 -12.08
C LEU A 105 3.15 -8.77 -12.66
N GLY A 106 3.23 -9.69 -13.62
CA GLY A 106 2.06 -10.35 -14.20
C GLY A 106 1.30 -11.22 -13.20
N ILE A 107 2.01 -11.97 -12.34
CA ILE A 107 1.40 -12.78 -11.28
C ILE A 107 0.75 -11.87 -10.23
N VAL A 108 1.45 -10.81 -9.82
CA VAL A 108 0.91 -9.82 -8.87
C VAL A 108 -0.39 -9.20 -9.43
N GLN A 109 -0.38 -8.77 -10.68
CA GLN A 109 -1.56 -8.19 -11.35
C GLN A 109 -2.73 -9.18 -11.49
N LEU A 110 -2.44 -10.46 -11.71
CA LEU A 110 -3.45 -11.51 -11.75
C LEU A 110 -4.19 -11.59 -10.41
N TYR A 111 -3.45 -11.69 -9.31
CA TYR A 111 -4.01 -11.87 -7.97
C TYR A 111 -4.53 -10.58 -7.32
N LEU A 112 -4.15 -9.40 -7.83
CA LEU A 112 -4.76 -8.13 -7.38
C LEU A 112 -6.27 -8.11 -7.61
N LYS A 113 -6.76 -8.69 -8.71
CA LYS A 113 -8.21 -8.74 -8.99
C LYS A 113 -8.95 -9.55 -7.91
N GLU A 114 -8.40 -10.69 -7.52
CA GLU A 114 -8.96 -11.51 -6.45
C GLU A 114 -8.83 -10.82 -5.10
N PHE A 115 -7.70 -10.18 -4.84
CA PHE A 115 -7.47 -9.40 -3.63
C PHE A 115 -8.50 -8.28 -3.47
N TYR A 116 -8.82 -7.55 -4.55
CA TYR A 116 -9.84 -6.49 -4.51
C TYR A 116 -11.22 -7.04 -4.14
N ALA A 117 -11.61 -8.18 -4.71
CA ALA A 117 -12.87 -8.83 -4.36
C ALA A 117 -12.90 -9.27 -2.89
N ASN A 118 -11.81 -9.84 -2.39
CA ASN A 118 -11.70 -10.28 -1.00
C ASN A 118 -11.74 -9.08 -0.03
N VAL A 119 -11.06 -7.97 -0.35
CA VAL A 119 -11.11 -6.73 0.45
C VAL A 119 -12.51 -6.13 0.44
N ALA A 120 -13.17 -6.04 -0.73
CA ALA A 120 -14.52 -5.50 -0.84
C ALA A 120 -15.58 -6.31 -0.06
N ALA A 121 -15.35 -7.63 0.09
CA ALA A 121 -16.20 -8.51 0.89
C ALA A 121 -15.94 -8.39 2.40
N ALA A 122 -14.70 -8.08 2.79
CA ALA A 122 -14.28 -8.05 4.19
C ALA A 122 -14.37 -6.65 4.84
N VAL A 123 -14.33 -5.57 4.05
CA VAL A 123 -14.32 -4.20 4.57
C VAL A 123 -15.61 -3.90 5.37
N PRO A 124 -15.50 -3.43 6.63
CA PRO A 124 -16.65 -3.00 7.41
C PRO A 124 -17.37 -1.83 6.74
N VAL A 125 -18.68 -1.74 6.95
CA VAL A 125 -19.45 -0.52 6.59
C VAL A 125 -18.99 0.59 7.54
N ALA A 126 -18.54 1.72 7.00
CA ALA A 126 -17.97 2.79 7.81
C ALA A 126 -19.01 3.41 8.75
N GLU A 127 -18.82 3.25 10.07
CA GLU A 127 -19.23 4.25 11.07
C GLU A 127 -17.97 5.07 11.42
N ASP A 128 -17.92 6.30 10.91
CA ASP A 128 -16.99 7.40 11.23
C ASP A 128 -15.49 7.09 11.39
N LEU A 129 -14.72 7.23 10.30
CA LEU A 129 -13.28 7.49 10.36
C LEU A 129 -13.05 9.01 10.27
N SER A 130 -12.88 9.65 11.44
CA SER A 130 -12.75 11.11 11.60
C SER A 130 -11.55 11.73 10.84
N PRO A 131 -11.67 12.96 10.28
CA PRO A 131 -10.61 13.71 9.59
C PRO A 131 -9.35 14.05 10.42
N ALA A 132 -9.39 13.88 11.75
CA ALA A 132 -8.32 14.32 12.65
C ALA A 132 -6.99 13.56 12.51
N LEU A 133 -6.97 12.42 11.81
CA LEU A 133 -5.73 11.65 11.56
C LEU A 133 -4.88 12.18 10.39
N ALA A 134 -5.45 12.97 9.47
CA ALA A 134 -4.72 13.42 8.28
C ALA A 134 -3.66 14.51 8.60
N GLU A 135 -3.97 15.46 9.48
CA GLU A 135 -3.05 16.56 9.82
C GLU A 135 -1.82 16.10 10.60
N ASN A 136 -1.97 15.14 11.52
CA ASN A 136 -0.83 14.58 12.26
C ASN A 136 0.11 13.78 11.33
N PHE A 137 -0.45 13.16 10.29
CA PHE A 137 0.34 12.33 9.38
C PHE A 137 1.24 13.14 8.46
N GLU A 138 0.77 14.27 7.92
CA GLU A 138 1.63 15.15 7.10
C GLU A 138 2.83 15.67 7.90
N ALA A 139 2.61 16.03 9.17
CA ALA A 139 3.68 16.45 10.06
C ALA A 139 4.68 15.30 10.34
N ASP A 140 4.20 14.07 10.55
CA ASP A 140 5.04 12.89 10.80
C ASP A 140 5.79 12.43 9.55
N LEU A 141 5.17 12.47 8.37
CA LEU A 141 5.80 12.18 7.09
C LEU A 141 6.96 13.15 6.83
N ASN A 142 6.73 14.46 6.96
CA ASN A 142 7.77 15.47 6.75
C ASN A 142 8.93 15.31 7.74
N ARG A 143 8.62 14.99 9.01
CA ARG A 143 9.62 14.72 10.05
C ARG A 143 10.50 13.51 9.70
N ASN A 144 9.90 12.41 9.28
CA ASN A 144 10.61 11.17 8.92
C ASN A 144 11.45 11.35 7.65
N LEU A 145 10.91 12.03 6.62
CA LEU A 145 11.67 12.38 5.41
C LEU A 145 12.88 13.26 5.74
N ALA A 146 12.71 14.27 6.59
CA ALA A 146 13.82 15.12 7.02
C ALA A 146 14.89 14.35 7.80
N GLN A 147 14.53 13.33 8.58
CA GLN A 147 15.51 12.47 9.27
C GLN A 147 16.26 11.55 8.31
N LEU A 148 15.59 11.02 7.29
CA LEU A 148 16.17 10.09 6.31
C LEU A 148 17.06 10.79 5.27
N PHE A 149 16.72 12.02 4.89
CA PHE A 149 17.39 12.76 3.81
C PHE A 149 18.15 14.01 4.31
N GLY A 150 18.01 14.42 5.57
CA GLY A 150 18.64 15.62 6.16
C GLY A 150 20.08 15.45 6.64
N ARG A 151 20.76 14.38 6.23
CA ARG A 151 22.22 14.23 6.37
C ARG A 151 22.87 14.17 4.99
N GLY A 152 23.08 15.35 4.43
CA GLY A 152 23.89 15.64 3.25
C GLY A 152 24.39 17.07 3.34
#